data_AF-A0A973A0S7-F1
#
_entry.id   AF-A0A973A0S7-F1
#
_cell.length_a   1.000
_cell.length_b   1.000
_cell.length_c   1.000
_cell.angle_alpha   90.00
_cell.angle_beta   90.00
_cell.angle_gamma   90.00
#
_symmetry.space_group_name_H-M   'P 1'
#
loop_
_entity.id
_entity.type
_entity.pdbx_description
1 polymer ?
#
loop_
_entity_poly.entity_id
_entity_poly.type
_entity_poly.pdbx_seq_one_letter_code
_entity_poly.pdbx_strand_id
1 'polypeptide(L)'
;MSNPVNICVANGIKYVADPIAGQVFVFGRDNELKTMLGSDIDLEPIDVDVIGRHCYVTDKKSNQVVVIDISTGQVTQRMGKAGDGLGQFVLIGDLATDVADNVYVTDKLLGRITKFNSKGLFQQSIGQADRSIHHFVRPKGIDVDQDGRIWVVDAAPEVAKVYDPEGRLLLYFGFPGNKPGSMNMPASIVIDYDHIEYFRQYMAVGAQPEFLVFVSNQYGQKINVYAFGAFPVQEEAIAQARQAAASEVLVLQETPPTRPSAARGPEDSAAVAEPPQSQAPSDQRVQAIANLYYQSMHLYRNRQYQKARQGFVEVLNSNLIPEPMARSIQMVLIEVDKRLASGSSGLQSP
;
A
#
# COMPACT_ATOMS: atom_id res chain seq x y z
N MET A 1 -22.31 12.05 18.85
CA MET A 1 -20.99 11.65 18.34
C MET A 1 -20.00 11.65 19.49
N SER A 2 -19.27 10.55 19.65
CA SER A 2 -18.29 10.31 20.70
C SER A 2 -16.87 10.29 20.10
N ASN A 3 -16.66 9.57 18.99
CA ASN A 3 -15.36 9.52 18.29
C ASN A 3 -15.58 9.14 16.81
N PRO A 4 -16.02 10.08 15.97
CA PRO A 4 -16.22 9.83 14.55
C PRO A 4 -14.88 9.53 13.87
N VAL A 5 -14.84 8.51 13.00
CA VAL A 5 -13.60 8.04 12.35
C VAL A 5 -13.60 8.20 10.84
N ASN A 6 -14.76 8.08 10.18
CA ASN A 6 -14.92 8.20 8.74
C ASN A 6 -16.29 8.79 8.37
N ILE A 7 -16.41 9.27 7.13
CA ILE A 7 -17.58 9.95 6.61
C ILE A 7 -17.75 9.67 5.12
N CYS A 8 -18.98 9.41 4.69
CA CYS A 8 -19.39 9.45 3.28
C CYS A 8 -20.43 10.57 3.07
N VAL A 9 -20.36 11.25 1.93
CA VAL A 9 -21.33 12.26 1.53
C VAL A 9 -22.03 11.82 0.25
N ALA A 10 -23.29 11.40 0.39
CA ALA A 10 -24.11 10.97 -0.74
C ALA A 10 -25.27 11.96 -0.95
N ASN A 11 -25.35 12.57 -2.13
CA ASN A 11 -26.41 13.54 -2.47
C ASN A 11 -26.54 14.69 -1.43
N GLY A 12 -25.44 15.13 -0.85
CA GLY A 12 -25.38 16.18 0.19
C GLY A 12 -25.81 15.75 1.59
N ILE A 13 -26.16 14.47 1.78
CA ILE A 13 -26.41 13.84 3.09
C ILE A 13 -25.09 13.27 3.60
N LYS A 14 -24.77 13.49 4.86
CA LYS A 14 -23.52 13.01 5.47
C LYS A 14 -23.79 11.81 6.36
N TYR A 15 -23.04 10.74 6.15
CA TYR A 15 -23.08 9.51 6.92
C TYR A 15 -21.76 9.41 7.68
N VAL A 16 -21.80 9.46 9.00
CA VAL A 16 -20.60 9.53 9.84
C VAL A 16 -20.50 8.27 10.69
N ALA A 17 -19.45 7.48 10.46
CA ALA A 17 -19.13 6.28 11.22
C ALA A 17 -18.51 6.66 12.58
N ASP A 18 -19.14 6.21 13.67
CA ASP A 18 -18.66 6.43 15.03
C ASP A 18 -18.59 5.10 15.81
N PRO A 19 -17.40 4.47 15.90
CA PRO A 19 -17.23 3.17 16.54
C PRO A 19 -17.47 3.19 18.05
N ILE A 20 -17.32 4.34 18.71
CA ILE A 20 -17.54 4.44 20.16
C ILE A 20 -19.03 4.59 20.47
N ALA A 21 -19.75 5.36 19.66
CA ALA A 21 -21.22 5.41 19.74
C ALA A 21 -21.86 4.11 19.23
N GLY A 22 -21.14 3.36 18.41
CA GLY A 22 -21.58 2.09 17.82
C GLY A 22 -22.63 2.25 16.73
N GLN A 23 -22.57 3.36 15.98
CA GLN A 23 -23.63 3.81 15.09
C GLN A 23 -23.09 4.63 13.92
N VAL A 24 -23.88 4.71 12.85
CA VAL A 24 -23.67 5.69 11.77
C VAL A 24 -24.65 6.85 11.95
N PHE A 25 -24.14 8.07 12.19
CA PHE A 25 -24.96 9.27 12.28
C PHE A 25 -25.28 9.82 10.88
N VAL A 26 -26.53 10.18 10.62
CA VAL A 26 -26.98 10.69 9.33
C VAL A 26 -27.40 12.14 9.46
N PHE A 27 -26.65 13.06 8.85
CA PHE A 27 -26.92 14.49 8.83
C PHE A 27 -27.47 14.93 7.48
N GLY A 28 -28.49 15.77 7.50
CA GLY A 28 -29.11 16.32 6.30
C GLY A 28 -28.22 17.32 5.56
N ARG A 29 -28.74 17.82 4.43
CA ARG A 29 -28.11 18.92 3.68
C ARG A 29 -27.99 20.19 4.50
N ASP A 30 -28.92 20.37 5.44
CA ASP A 30 -28.98 21.44 6.43
C ASP A 30 -28.01 21.26 7.62
N ASN A 31 -27.21 20.19 7.64
CA ASN A 31 -26.30 19.80 8.72
C ASN A 31 -27.00 19.39 10.03
N GLU A 32 -28.32 19.21 10.01
CA GLU A 32 -29.08 18.72 11.15
C GLU A 32 -29.06 17.20 11.21
N LEU A 33 -28.96 16.64 12.43
CA LEU A 33 -29.04 15.19 12.63
C LEU A 33 -30.45 14.70 12.28
N LYS A 34 -30.55 13.76 11.34
CA LYS A 34 -31.84 13.21 10.88
C LYS A 34 -32.14 11.85 11.49
N THR A 35 -31.15 10.97 11.53
CA THR A 35 -31.30 9.63 12.09
C THR A 35 -29.94 9.03 12.46
N MET A 36 -29.98 7.85 13.08
CA MET A 36 -28.81 7.03 13.38
C MET A 36 -29.11 5.61 12.88
N LEU A 37 -28.15 5.00 12.19
CA LEU A 37 -28.26 3.64 11.65
C LEU A 37 -27.43 2.66 12.48
N GLY A 38 -27.93 1.44 12.61
CA GLY A 38 -27.22 0.32 13.24
C GLY A 38 -27.24 0.33 14.77
N SER A 39 -28.08 1.15 15.40
CA SER A 39 -28.20 1.25 16.87
C SER A 39 -28.66 -0.04 17.57
N ASP A 40 -29.32 -0.93 16.83
CA ASP A 40 -29.93 -2.18 17.30
C ASP A 40 -29.09 -3.42 16.99
N ILE A 41 -27.95 -3.27 16.31
CA ILE A 41 -27.13 -4.39 15.82
C ILE A 41 -25.68 -4.40 16.35
N ASP A 42 -25.42 -3.64 17.42
CA ASP A 42 -24.15 -3.65 18.17
C ASP A 42 -22.91 -3.47 17.25
N LEU A 43 -22.93 -2.39 16.46
CA LEU A 43 -21.95 -2.07 15.43
C LEU A 43 -20.68 -1.44 16.04
N GLU A 44 -19.49 -1.71 15.49
CA GLU A 44 -18.28 -0.89 15.65
C GLU A 44 -17.84 -0.39 14.25
N PRO A 45 -18.53 0.62 13.68
CA PRO A 45 -18.28 1.04 12.30
C PRO A 45 -16.87 1.64 12.12
N ILE A 46 -16.14 1.16 11.12
CA ILE A 46 -14.85 1.72 10.69
C ILE A 46 -15.08 2.71 9.55
N ASP A 47 -15.81 2.29 8.53
CA ASP A 47 -16.05 3.11 7.34
C ASP A 47 -17.48 2.91 6.85
N VAL A 48 -17.95 3.86 6.03
CA VAL A 48 -19.31 3.90 5.51
C VAL A 48 -19.32 4.40 4.08
N ASP A 49 -20.10 3.76 3.22
CA ASP A 49 -20.41 4.24 1.88
C ASP A 49 -21.90 4.02 1.54
N VAL A 50 -22.46 4.84 0.65
CA VAL A 50 -23.90 4.83 0.37
C VAL A 50 -24.18 4.93 -1.12
N ILE A 51 -24.86 3.90 -1.66
CA ILE A 51 -25.48 3.93 -2.99
C ILE A 51 -26.97 3.70 -2.88
N GLY A 52 -27.75 4.64 -3.43
CA GLY A 52 -29.21 4.55 -3.45
C GLY A 52 -29.80 4.41 -2.05
N ARG A 53 -30.33 3.24 -1.72
CA ARG A 53 -30.91 2.92 -0.41
C ARG A 53 -29.99 2.09 0.49
N HIS A 54 -28.84 1.66 -0.01
CA HIS A 54 -27.93 0.78 0.70
C HIS A 54 -26.84 1.61 1.38
N CYS A 55 -26.76 1.49 2.70
CA CYS A 55 -25.64 1.98 3.50
C CYS A 55 -24.74 0.80 3.83
N TYR A 56 -23.56 0.78 3.23
CA TYR A 56 -22.53 -0.23 3.44
C TYR A 56 -21.63 0.25 4.57
N VAL A 57 -21.39 -0.62 5.56
CA VAL A 57 -20.56 -0.29 6.71
C VAL A 57 -19.56 -1.41 6.93
N THR A 58 -18.26 -1.11 6.99
CA THR A 58 -17.28 -2.07 7.51
C THR A 58 -17.36 -2.05 9.03
N ASP A 59 -17.74 -3.19 9.60
CA ASP A 59 -17.89 -3.34 11.04
C ASP A 59 -16.69 -4.11 11.60
N LYS A 60 -15.93 -3.45 12.47
CA LYS A 60 -14.77 -4.04 13.14
C LYS A 60 -15.16 -5.22 14.02
N LYS A 61 -16.34 -5.17 14.64
CA LYS A 61 -16.76 -6.12 15.66
C LYS A 61 -17.16 -7.45 15.04
N SER A 62 -18.02 -7.43 14.03
CA SER A 62 -18.34 -8.64 13.27
C SER A 62 -17.27 -9.02 12.23
N ASN A 63 -16.37 -8.10 11.88
CA ASN A 63 -15.34 -8.27 10.84
C ASN A 63 -15.97 -8.61 9.48
N GLN A 64 -17.03 -7.87 9.15
CA GLN A 64 -17.88 -8.02 7.96
C GLN A 64 -18.24 -6.65 7.40
N VAL A 65 -18.67 -6.62 6.14
CA VAL A 65 -19.47 -5.50 5.64
C VAL A 65 -20.93 -5.76 6.03
N VAL A 66 -21.57 -4.77 6.64
CA VAL A 66 -22.99 -4.77 6.99
C VAL A 66 -23.71 -3.82 6.06
N VAL A 67 -24.78 -4.27 5.41
CA VAL A 67 -25.61 -3.45 4.53
C VAL A 67 -26.92 -3.14 5.23
N ILE A 68 -27.21 -1.86 5.38
CA ILE A 68 -28.40 -1.34 6.06
C ILE A 68 -29.26 -0.60 5.03
N ASP A 69 -30.56 -0.91 4.97
CA ASP A 69 -31.50 -0.11 4.19
C ASP A 69 -31.76 1.21 4.93
N ILE A 70 -31.40 2.34 4.30
CA ILE A 70 -31.46 3.67 4.95
C ILE A 70 -32.88 4.12 5.31
N SER A 71 -33.92 3.56 4.68
CA SER A 71 -35.31 3.96 4.93
C SER A 71 -35.96 3.17 6.05
N THR A 72 -35.57 1.92 6.24
CA THR A 72 -36.12 1.04 7.28
C THR A 72 -35.19 0.91 8.49
N GLY A 73 -33.91 1.21 8.32
CA GLY A 73 -32.86 0.98 9.31
C GLY A 73 -32.47 -0.50 9.46
N GLN A 74 -33.07 -1.40 8.68
CA GLN A 74 -32.85 -2.84 8.83
C GLN A 74 -31.62 -3.31 8.06
N VAL A 75 -30.91 -4.29 8.63
CA VAL A 75 -29.84 -5.01 7.94
C VAL A 75 -30.45 -5.87 6.85
N THR A 76 -30.04 -5.63 5.60
CA THR A 76 -30.49 -6.41 4.44
C THR A 76 -29.47 -7.48 4.05
N GLN A 77 -28.19 -7.29 4.36
CA GLN A 77 -27.13 -8.19 3.94
C GLN A 77 -25.88 -8.07 4.83
N ARG A 78 -25.08 -9.14 4.87
CA ARG A 78 -23.74 -9.16 5.42
C ARG A 78 -22.78 -9.82 4.42
N MET A 79 -21.59 -9.26 4.26
CA MET A 79 -20.56 -9.77 3.36
C MET A 79 -19.28 -10.11 4.11
N GLY A 80 -18.72 -11.26 3.75
CA GLY A 80 -17.51 -11.80 4.36
C GLY A 80 -17.70 -12.37 5.76
N LYS A 81 -16.59 -12.76 6.37
CA LYS A 81 -16.49 -13.30 7.74
C LYS A 81 -15.03 -13.30 8.18
N ALA A 82 -14.79 -13.53 9.47
CA ALA A 82 -13.44 -13.69 10.00
C ALA A 82 -12.69 -14.88 9.35
N GLY A 83 -11.42 -14.65 9.00
CA GLY A 83 -10.49 -15.63 8.46
C GLY A 83 -9.64 -15.07 7.30
N ASP A 84 -8.75 -15.87 6.74
CA ASP A 84 -7.80 -15.46 5.68
C ASP A 84 -8.15 -15.99 4.28
N GLY A 85 -9.18 -16.83 4.18
CA GLY A 85 -9.66 -17.40 2.92
C GLY A 85 -10.34 -16.39 1.98
N LEU A 86 -10.83 -16.88 0.84
CA LEU A 86 -11.55 -16.07 -0.14
C LEU A 86 -12.81 -15.45 0.47
N GLY A 87 -13.00 -14.15 0.26
CA GLY A 87 -14.11 -13.39 0.84
C GLY A 87 -14.07 -13.27 2.36
N GLN A 88 -12.95 -13.59 3.02
CA GLN A 88 -12.79 -13.45 4.47
C GLN A 88 -11.89 -12.27 4.82
N PHE A 89 -11.95 -11.83 6.08
CA PHE A 89 -11.11 -10.75 6.60
C PHE A 89 -10.41 -11.17 7.87
N VAL A 90 -9.16 -10.76 8.06
CA VAL A 90 -8.48 -10.83 9.35
C VAL A 90 -8.54 -9.49 10.05
N LEU A 91 -8.35 -8.39 9.32
CA LEU A 91 -8.47 -7.04 9.87
C LEU A 91 -9.14 -6.13 8.85
N ILE A 92 -10.47 -6.14 8.83
CA ILE A 92 -11.27 -5.30 7.94
C ILE A 92 -10.91 -3.82 8.11
N GLY A 93 -10.83 -3.13 6.97
CA GLY A 93 -10.47 -1.74 6.84
C GLY A 93 -11.60 -0.91 6.27
N ASP A 94 -11.25 -0.07 5.30
CA ASP A 94 -12.13 0.87 4.66
C ASP A 94 -12.82 0.21 3.46
N LEU A 95 -13.86 0.85 2.94
CA LEU A 95 -14.64 0.34 1.82
C LEU A 95 -14.94 1.41 0.77
N ALA A 96 -15.13 0.98 -0.46
CA ALA A 96 -15.66 1.80 -1.53
C ALA A 96 -16.61 0.98 -2.39
N THR A 97 -17.55 1.65 -3.04
CA THR A 97 -18.47 1.03 -3.98
C THR A 97 -18.32 1.61 -5.37
N ASP A 98 -18.54 0.78 -6.39
CA ASP A 98 -18.59 1.25 -7.79
C ASP A 98 -20.03 1.43 -8.29
N VAL A 99 -20.17 2.02 -9.47
CA VAL A 99 -21.47 2.30 -10.11
C VAL A 99 -22.31 1.04 -10.40
N ALA A 100 -21.73 -0.16 -10.28
CA ALA A 100 -22.41 -1.43 -10.45
C ALA A 100 -22.74 -2.12 -9.11
N ASP A 101 -22.69 -1.38 -8.00
CA ASP A 101 -22.89 -1.86 -6.63
C ASP A 101 -21.88 -2.96 -6.24
N ASN A 102 -20.70 -3.02 -6.86
CA ASN A 102 -19.63 -3.87 -6.33
C ASN A 102 -19.00 -3.18 -5.12
N VAL A 103 -18.61 -3.97 -4.13
CA VAL A 103 -18.03 -3.49 -2.88
C VAL A 103 -16.58 -3.93 -2.81
N TYR A 104 -15.68 -2.97 -2.60
CA TYR A 104 -14.25 -3.18 -2.46
C TYR A 104 -13.86 -2.88 -1.02
N VAL A 105 -13.14 -3.79 -0.39
CA VAL A 105 -12.84 -3.68 1.05
C VAL A 105 -11.37 -3.96 1.28
N THR A 106 -10.69 -3.09 2.01
CA THR A 106 -9.28 -3.32 2.38
C THR A 106 -9.17 -4.26 3.58
N ASP A 107 -8.18 -5.15 3.55
CA ASP A 107 -7.72 -5.89 4.71
C ASP A 107 -6.33 -5.38 5.11
N LYS A 108 -6.27 -4.70 6.24
CA LYS A 108 -5.06 -4.02 6.73
C LYS A 108 -3.94 -5.00 7.07
N LEU A 109 -4.28 -6.25 7.44
CA LEU A 109 -3.29 -7.24 7.86
C LEU A 109 -2.87 -8.16 6.71
N LEU A 110 -3.84 -8.61 5.90
CA LEU A 110 -3.54 -9.44 4.74
C LEU A 110 -2.98 -8.65 3.56
N GLY A 111 -2.97 -7.32 3.64
CA GLY A 111 -2.40 -6.47 2.60
C GLY A 111 -3.10 -6.68 1.26
N ARG A 112 -4.44 -6.76 1.27
CA ARG A 112 -5.23 -7.02 0.06
C ARG A 112 -6.51 -6.22 0.03
N ILE A 113 -7.07 -6.09 -1.17
CA ILE A 113 -8.43 -5.63 -1.41
C ILE A 113 -9.28 -6.86 -1.74
N THR A 114 -10.47 -6.95 -1.17
CA THR A 114 -11.46 -7.99 -1.49
C THR A 114 -12.65 -7.35 -2.20
N LYS A 115 -13.00 -7.83 -3.39
CA LYS A 115 -14.16 -7.38 -4.17
C LYS A 115 -15.34 -8.34 -4.00
N PHE A 116 -16.52 -7.80 -3.70
CA PHE A 116 -17.81 -8.47 -3.75
C PHE A 116 -18.68 -7.84 -4.84
N ASN A 117 -19.58 -8.61 -5.43
CA ASN A 117 -20.64 -8.03 -6.26
C ASN A 117 -21.82 -7.54 -5.42
N SER A 118 -22.81 -6.93 -6.07
CA SER A 118 -24.04 -6.43 -5.44
C SER A 118 -24.88 -7.51 -4.72
N LYS A 119 -24.65 -8.79 -5.02
CA LYS A 119 -25.26 -9.94 -4.32
C LYS A 119 -24.41 -10.44 -3.14
N GLY A 120 -23.33 -9.75 -2.81
CA GLY A 120 -22.42 -10.09 -1.71
C GLY A 120 -21.57 -11.33 -1.97
N LEU A 121 -21.43 -11.73 -3.24
CA LEU A 121 -20.59 -12.87 -3.63
C LEU A 121 -19.18 -12.38 -3.92
N PHE A 122 -18.19 -13.02 -3.31
CA PHE A 122 -16.77 -12.78 -3.58
C PHE A 122 -16.47 -12.92 -5.08
N GLN A 123 -15.72 -11.96 -5.62
CA GLN A 123 -15.31 -11.93 -7.03
C GLN A 123 -13.80 -12.06 -7.18
N GLN A 124 -13.03 -11.26 -6.43
CA GLN A 124 -11.60 -11.12 -6.64
C GLN A 124 -10.88 -10.64 -5.38
N SER A 125 -9.60 -11.02 -5.26
CA SER A 125 -8.64 -10.38 -4.35
C SER A 125 -7.56 -9.67 -5.16
N ILE A 126 -7.16 -8.47 -4.72
CA ILE A 126 -6.08 -7.69 -5.34
C ILE A 126 -4.99 -7.45 -4.30
N GLY A 127 -3.77 -7.81 -4.64
CA GLY A 127 -2.62 -7.69 -3.74
C GLY A 127 -2.55 -8.78 -2.66
N GLN A 128 -1.46 -8.71 -1.90
CA GLN A 128 -1.18 -9.54 -0.72
C GLN A 128 -0.20 -8.77 0.19
N ALA A 129 -0.01 -9.23 1.43
CA ALA A 129 0.97 -8.65 2.34
C ALA A 129 2.40 -8.83 1.81
N ASP A 130 2.93 -7.79 1.17
CA ASP A 130 4.28 -7.73 0.62
C ASP A 130 4.71 -6.25 0.46
N ARG A 131 6.03 -6.02 0.47
CA ARG A 131 6.65 -4.70 0.32
C ARG A 131 6.94 -4.31 -1.13
N SER A 132 6.64 -5.18 -2.10
CA SER A 132 6.79 -4.84 -3.51
C SER A 132 5.79 -3.76 -3.92
N ILE A 133 6.10 -3.05 -5.02
CA ILE A 133 5.25 -1.96 -5.53
C ILE A 133 3.85 -2.46 -5.92
N HIS A 134 3.72 -3.72 -6.33
CA HIS A 134 2.47 -4.33 -6.80
C HIS A 134 1.50 -4.73 -5.68
N HIS A 135 1.98 -4.79 -4.44
CA HIS A 135 1.28 -5.37 -3.30
C HIS A 135 1.15 -4.38 -2.15
N PHE A 136 0.48 -4.73 -1.05
CA PHE A 136 0.24 -3.78 0.03
C PHE A 136 0.96 -4.17 1.33
N VAL A 137 1.39 -3.16 2.07
CA VAL A 137 1.96 -3.33 3.42
C VAL A 137 0.91 -3.05 4.49
N ARG A 138 0.16 -1.96 4.34
CA ARG A 138 -0.94 -1.55 5.23
C ARG A 138 -1.94 -0.69 4.42
N PRO A 139 -2.75 -1.31 3.55
CA PRO A 139 -3.78 -0.59 2.79
C PRO A 139 -4.81 -0.02 3.77
N LYS A 140 -5.20 1.25 3.57
CA LYS A 140 -6.24 1.93 4.39
C LYS A 140 -7.37 2.40 3.48
N GLY A 141 -7.49 3.70 3.28
CA GLY A 141 -8.52 4.31 2.43
C GLY A 141 -8.49 3.78 1.01
N ILE A 142 -9.68 3.59 0.48
CA ILE A 142 -9.96 3.09 -0.85
C ILE A 142 -11.05 3.96 -1.48
N ASP A 143 -10.96 4.17 -2.79
CA ASP A 143 -12.02 4.76 -3.60
C ASP A 143 -12.02 4.10 -4.99
N VAL A 144 -13.13 4.18 -5.71
CA VAL A 144 -13.27 3.63 -7.06
C VAL A 144 -13.81 4.71 -8.00
N ASP A 145 -13.06 4.99 -9.06
CA ASP A 145 -13.49 6.01 -10.02
C ASP A 145 -14.57 5.54 -10.99
N GLN A 146 -15.10 6.48 -11.77
CA GLN A 146 -16.12 6.21 -12.79
C GLN A 146 -15.67 5.26 -13.91
N ASP A 147 -14.37 5.03 -14.07
CA ASP A 147 -13.79 4.05 -15.01
C ASP A 147 -13.58 2.67 -14.35
N GLY A 148 -13.94 2.53 -13.07
CA GLY A 148 -13.76 1.31 -12.28
C GLY A 148 -12.33 1.09 -11.80
N ARG A 149 -11.45 2.10 -11.89
CA ARG A 149 -10.09 2.00 -11.35
C ARG A 149 -10.14 2.15 -9.85
N ILE A 150 -9.29 1.38 -9.18
CA ILE A 150 -9.31 1.21 -7.73
C ILE A 150 -8.12 1.99 -7.15
N TRP A 151 -8.40 3.00 -6.36
CA TRP A 151 -7.43 3.90 -5.76
C TRP A 151 -7.28 3.58 -4.29
N VAL A 152 -6.07 3.26 -3.83
CA VAL A 152 -5.82 2.88 -2.44
C VAL A 152 -4.61 3.59 -1.89
N VAL A 153 -4.72 4.13 -0.68
CA VAL A 153 -3.55 4.59 0.08
C VAL A 153 -2.98 3.45 0.90
N ASP A 154 -1.68 3.24 0.77
CA ASP A 154 -0.91 2.28 1.56
C ASP A 154 -0.11 3.05 2.63
N ALA A 155 -0.57 2.95 3.87
CA ALA A 155 -0.18 3.87 4.94
C ALA A 155 1.24 3.65 5.45
N ALA A 156 1.81 2.45 5.26
CA ALA A 156 3.17 2.16 5.69
C ALA A 156 4.27 2.65 4.73
N PRO A 157 4.17 2.43 3.40
CA PRO A 157 5.06 3.05 2.42
C PRO A 157 4.70 4.52 2.09
N GLU A 158 3.55 5.00 2.56
CA GLU A 158 3.06 6.38 2.38
C GLU A 158 2.92 6.76 0.89
N VAL A 159 2.24 5.88 0.15
CA VAL A 159 1.93 6.05 -1.27
C VAL A 159 0.45 5.80 -1.53
N ALA A 160 -0.06 6.37 -2.61
CA ALA A 160 -1.30 5.95 -3.26
C ALA A 160 -0.97 5.03 -4.44
N LYS A 161 -1.80 4.01 -4.64
CA LYS A 161 -1.68 3.02 -5.71
C LYS A 161 -3.00 2.95 -6.47
N VAL A 162 -2.93 2.85 -7.79
CA VAL A 162 -4.09 2.79 -8.66
C VAL A 162 -4.03 1.50 -9.45
N TYR A 163 -5.11 0.74 -9.41
CA TYR A 163 -5.27 -0.52 -10.12
C TYR A 163 -6.39 -0.40 -11.14
N ASP A 164 -6.29 -1.14 -12.23
CA ASP A 164 -7.43 -1.32 -13.13
C ASP A 164 -8.47 -2.30 -12.54
N PRO A 165 -9.65 -2.46 -13.17
CA PRO A 165 -10.69 -3.37 -12.67
C PRO A 165 -10.23 -4.83 -12.55
N GLU A 166 -9.23 -5.25 -13.32
CA GLU A 166 -8.63 -6.59 -13.26
C GLU A 166 -7.55 -6.73 -12.17
N GLY A 167 -7.22 -5.66 -11.45
CA GLY A 167 -6.25 -5.67 -10.35
C GLY A 167 -4.79 -5.55 -10.80
N ARG A 168 -4.52 -5.05 -12.01
CA ARG A 168 -3.17 -4.71 -12.48
C ARG A 168 -2.83 -3.29 -12.02
N LEU A 169 -1.64 -3.12 -11.43
CA LEU A 169 -1.16 -1.80 -11.02
C LEU A 169 -0.94 -0.91 -12.25
N LEU A 170 -1.62 0.23 -12.30
CA LEU A 170 -1.49 1.24 -13.36
C LEU A 170 -0.43 2.29 -13.02
N LEU A 171 -0.50 2.83 -11.80
CA LEU A 171 0.42 3.85 -11.31
C LEU A 171 0.46 3.85 -9.78
N TYR A 172 1.51 4.44 -9.23
CA TYR A 172 1.58 4.80 -7.82
C TYR A 172 2.27 6.16 -7.69
N PHE A 173 1.93 6.91 -6.63
CA PHE A 173 2.51 8.23 -6.36
C PHE A 173 2.48 8.54 -4.86
N GLY A 174 3.12 9.63 -4.48
CA GLY A 174 3.38 9.94 -3.08
C GLY A 174 4.69 9.34 -2.60
N PHE A 175 5.15 9.83 -1.46
CA PHE A 175 6.35 9.36 -0.76
C PHE A 175 6.31 9.91 0.67
N PRO A 176 7.05 9.29 1.61
CA PRO A 176 7.12 9.78 2.97
C PRO A 176 7.55 11.23 3.13
N GLY A 177 6.82 11.99 3.94
CA GLY A 177 7.24 13.32 4.38
C GLY A 177 6.13 14.35 4.50
N ASN A 178 6.53 15.62 4.62
CA ASN A 178 5.62 16.75 4.87
C ASN A 178 5.72 17.85 3.78
N LYS A 179 6.29 17.51 2.62
CA LYS A 179 6.38 18.43 1.47
C LYS A 179 5.13 18.29 0.59
N PRO A 180 4.80 19.29 -0.24
CA PRO A 180 3.74 19.14 -1.24
C PRO A 180 3.93 17.85 -2.06
N GLY A 181 2.87 17.06 -2.17
CA GLY A 181 2.87 15.77 -2.87
C GLY A 181 3.33 14.56 -2.03
N SER A 182 4.03 14.77 -0.91
CA SER A 182 4.36 13.71 0.07
C SER A 182 3.14 13.30 0.89
N MET A 183 3.14 12.09 1.45
CA MET A 183 2.10 11.61 2.37
C MET A 183 2.73 11.31 3.73
N ASN A 184 1.91 11.35 4.78
CA ASN A 184 2.34 11.04 6.15
C ASN A 184 1.27 10.24 6.87
N MET A 185 1.46 8.92 6.88
CA MET A 185 0.47 7.94 7.34
C MET A 185 -0.92 8.23 6.74
N PRO A 186 -1.07 8.17 5.41
CA PRO A 186 -2.32 8.49 4.73
C PRO A 186 -3.47 7.62 5.28
N ALA A 187 -4.65 8.21 5.40
CA ALA A 187 -5.81 7.60 6.02
C ALA A 187 -6.91 7.30 5.01
N SER A 188 -7.40 8.30 4.30
CA SER A 188 -8.46 8.19 3.31
C SER A 188 -8.01 8.79 1.96
N ILE A 189 -8.62 8.31 0.88
CA ILE A 189 -8.47 8.82 -0.48
C ILE A 189 -9.88 9.04 -1.05
N VAL A 190 -10.09 10.15 -1.76
CA VAL A 190 -11.38 10.49 -2.39
C VAL A 190 -11.10 11.12 -3.76
N ILE A 191 -11.86 10.70 -4.76
CA ILE A 191 -11.80 11.19 -6.14
C ILE A 191 -12.95 12.16 -6.36
N ASP A 192 -12.65 13.32 -6.94
CA ASP A 192 -13.60 14.40 -7.10
C ASP A 192 -13.57 14.97 -8.51
N TYR A 193 -14.72 14.94 -9.17
CA TYR A 193 -14.91 15.45 -10.54
C TYR A 193 -15.57 16.84 -10.56
N ASP A 194 -16.15 17.26 -9.43
CA ASP A 194 -17.10 18.38 -9.40
C ASP A 194 -16.47 19.71 -8.98
N HIS A 195 -15.36 19.69 -8.24
CA HIS A 195 -14.84 20.87 -7.55
C HIS A 195 -13.50 21.39 -8.10
N ILE A 196 -13.15 21.00 -9.32
CA ILE A 196 -11.94 21.48 -10.02
C ILE A 196 -11.82 23.01 -10.00
N GLU A 197 -12.92 23.73 -10.26
CA GLU A 197 -12.92 25.20 -10.33
C GLU A 197 -12.48 25.87 -9.03
N TYR A 198 -12.79 25.28 -7.88
CA TYR A 198 -12.36 25.80 -6.58
C TYR A 198 -10.83 25.77 -6.44
N PHE A 199 -10.18 24.78 -7.06
CA PHE A 199 -8.73 24.58 -7.00
C PHE A 199 -7.97 25.15 -8.19
N ARG A 200 -8.66 25.67 -9.22
CA ARG A 200 -8.04 26.19 -10.45
C ARG A 200 -6.99 27.26 -10.18
N GLN A 201 -7.20 28.10 -9.16
CA GLN A 201 -6.25 29.15 -8.76
C GLN A 201 -4.89 28.63 -8.26
N TYR A 202 -4.81 27.35 -7.86
CA TYR A 202 -3.57 26.71 -7.39
C TYR A 202 -2.84 25.95 -8.50
N MET A 203 -3.40 25.90 -9.71
CA MET A 203 -2.87 25.11 -10.81
C MET A 203 -1.94 25.93 -11.72
N ALA A 204 -1.04 25.23 -12.41
CA ALA A 204 -0.20 25.85 -13.42
C ALA A 204 -1.03 26.47 -14.56
N VAL A 205 -0.58 27.62 -15.07
CA VAL A 205 -1.21 28.27 -16.23
C VAL A 205 -1.19 27.31 -17.42
N GLY A 206 -2.36 27.06 -18.02
CA GLY A 206 -2.51 26.11 -19.14
C GLY A 206 -2.79 24.67 -18.71
N ALA A 207 -2.87 24.37 -17.41
CA ALA A 207 -3.34 23.06 -16.93
C ALA A 207 -4.80 22.80 -17.35
N GLN A 208 -5.07 21.57 -17.75
CA GLN A 208 -6.37 21.02 -18.09
C GLN A 208 -6.65 19.83 -17.15
N PRO A 209 -6.97 20.10 -15.87
CA PRO A 209 -7.37 19.07 -14.93
C PRO A 209 -8.68 18.41 -15.38
N GLU A 210 -8.76 17.09 -15.20
CA GLU A 210 -9.95 16.26 -15.44
C GLU A 210 -10.63 15.87 -14.13
N PHE A 211 -9.86 15.69 -13.05
CA PHE A 211 -10.36 15.42 -11.70
C PHE A 211 -9.30 15.70 -10.63
N LEU A 212 -9.77 15.77 -9.39
CA LEU A 212 -8.95 15.91 -8.20
C LEU A 212 -8.92 14.59 -7.42
N VAL A 213 -7.84 14.38 -6.69
CA VAL A 213 -7.71 13.31 -5.70
C VAL A 213 -7.30 13.95 -4.39
N PHE A 214 -8.13 13.75 -3.37
CA PHE A 214 -7.88 14.17 -2.00
C PHE A 214 -7.29 13.00 -1.22
N VAL A 215 -6.19 13.23 -0.50
CA VAL A 215 -5.64 12.26 0.44
C VAL A 215 -5.55 12.90 1.82
N SER A 216 -6.21 12.32 2.80
CA SER A 216 -6.08 12.74 4.19
C SER A 216 -4.89 12.05 4.86
N ASN A 217 -4.17 12.77 5.71
CA ASN A 217 -3.01 12.26 6.44
C ASN A 217 -3.25 12.33 7.95
N GLN A 218 -2.76 11.32 8.68
CA GLN A 218 -2.88 11.30 10.15
C GLN A 218 -1.93 12.32 10.79
N TYR A 219 -0.78 12.57 10.18
CA TYR A 219 0.20 13.54 10.65
C TYR A 219 0.58 14.53 9.54
N GLY A 220 1.32 15.58 9.89
CA GLY A 220 1.79 16.56 8.90
C GLY A 220 0.66 17.36 8.23
N GLN A 221 0.80 17.60 6.93
CA GLN A 221 -0.23 18.28 6.13
C GLN A 221 -1.47 17.39 6.05
N LYS A 222 -2.57 17.85 6.65
CA LYS A 222 -3.75 17.00 6.88
C LYS A 222 -4.47 16.57 5.62
N ILE A 223 -4.43 17.37 4.56
CA ILE A 223 -5.06 17.06 3.29
C ILE A 223 -4.08 17.44 2.18
N ASN A 224 -3.77 16.48 1.32
CA ASN A 224 -3.12 16.71 0.05
C ASN A 224 -4.16 16.70 -1.06
N VAL A 225 -3.96 17.57 -2.04
CA VAL A 225 -4.80 17.64 -3.24
C VAL A 225 -3.91 17.41 -4.46
N TYR A 226 -4.24 16.38 -5.21
CA TYR A 226 -3.58 16.04 -6.47
C TYR A 226 -4.57 16.31 -7.61
N ALA A 227 -4.06 16.79 -8.75
CA ALA A 227 -4.86 16.99 -9.94
C ALA A 227 -4.37 16.06 -11.04
N PHE A 228 -5.30 15.37 -11.69
CA PHE A 228 -5.04 14.49 -12.82
C PHE A 228 -5.69 15.08 -14.07
N GLY A 229 -5.04 14.94 -15.22
CA GLY A 229 -5.44 15.56 -16.48
C GLY A 229 -4.21 15.90 -17.34
N ALA A 230 -4.38 16.80 -18.29
CA ALA A 230 -3.28 17.28 -19.12
C ALA A 230 -2.63 18.52 -18.51
N PHE A 231 -1.31 18.48 -18.33
CA PHE A 231 -0.55 19.60 -17.80
C PHE A 231 0.49 20.05 -18.83
N PRO A 232 0.73 21.38 -18.96
CA PRO A 232 1.79 21.87 -19.82
C PRO A 232 3.12 21.28 -19.36
N VAL A 233 3.96 20.90 -20.33
CA VAL A 233 5.28 20.32 -20.05
C VAL A 233 6.07 21.34 -19.25
N GLN A 234 6.32 21.05 -17.98
CA GLN A 234 7.28 21.80 -17.18
C GLN A 234 8.68 21.29 -17.57
N GLU A 235 9.14 21.67 -18.76
CA GLU A 235 10.41 21.18 -19.35
C GLU A 235 11.58 21.32 -18.37
N GLU A 236 11.64 22.42 -17.63
CA GLU A 236 12.66 22.64 -16.60
C GLU A 236 12.54 21.70 -15.40
N ALA A 237 11.32 21.41 -14.91
CA ALA A 237 11.12 20.49 -13.79
C ALA A 237 11.43 19.04 -14.19
N ILE A 238 11.06 18.63 -15.42
CA ILE A 238 11.39 17.32 -15.97
C ILE A 238 12.90 17.21 -16.21
N ALA A 239 13.55 18.27 -16.71
CA ALA A 239 14.99 18.34 -16.91
C ALA A 239 15.75 18.27 -15.57
N GLN A 240 15.29 18.99 -14.55
CA GLN A 240 15.86 18.95 -13.20
C GLN A 240 15.68 17.58 -12.53
N ALA A 241 14.51 16.95 -12.67
CA ALA A 241 14.27 15.59 -12.17
C ALA A 241 15.16 14.55 -12.88
N ARG A 242 15.34 14.69 -14.20
CA ARG A 242 16.27 13.85 -14.99
C ARG A 242 17.73 14.08 -14.59
N GLN A 243 18.14 15.33 -14.35
CA GLN A 243 19.47 15.67 -13.87
C GLN A 243 19.71 15.14 -12.45
N ALA A 244 18.76 15.30 -11.53
CA ALA A 244 18.87 14.77 -10.17
C ALA A 244 19.02 13.24 -10.16
N ALA A 245 18.20 12.53 -10.97
CA ALA A 245 18.32 11.09 -11.14
C ALA A 245 19.66 10.67 -11.79
N ALA A 246 20.17 11.44 -12.76
CA ALA A 246 21.47 11.18 -13.39
C ALA A 246 22.66 11.47 -12.46
N SER A 247 22.56 12.50 -11.61
CA SER A 247 23.58 12.87 -10.63
C SER A 247 23.67 11.86 -9.48
N GLU A 248 22.56 11.30 -9.01
CA GLU A 248 22.58 10.19 -8.05
C GLU A 248 23.26 8.94 -8.61
N VAL A 249 23.10 8.67 -9.91
CA VAL A 249 23.80 7.57 -10.59
C VAL A 249 25.30 7.84 -10.72
N LEU A 250 25.71 9.08 -10.96
CA LEU A 250 27.11 9.46 -11.11
C LEU A 250 27.89 9.46 -9.77
N VAL A 251 27.26 9.95 -8.69
CA VAL A 251 27.88 10.01 -7.34
C VAL A 251 28.18 8.61 -6.79
N LEU A 252 27.42 7.59 -7.19
CA LEU A 252 27.66 6.19 -6.82
C LEU A 252 28.81 5.53 -7.60
N GLN A 253 29.28 6.13 -8.70
CA GLN A 253 30.40 5.61 -9.50
C GLN A 253 31.76 6.19 -9.08
N GLU A 254 31.80 7.36 -8.44
CA GLU A 254 33.05 8.08 -8.14
C GLU A 254 33.67 7.80 -6.76
N THR A 255 33.06 6.96 -5.91
CA THR A 255 33.66 6.57 -4.62
C THR A 255 34.25 5.16 -4.67
N PRO A 256 35.54 4.99 -5.02
CA PRO A 256 36.19 3.69 -4.92
C PRO A 256 36.44 3.34 -3.44
N PRO A 257 36.17 2.09 -3.00
CA PRO A 257 36.50 1.68 -1.66
C PRO A 257 38.02 1.56 -1.49
N THR A 258 38.59 2.35 -0.58
CA THR A 258 39.98 2.18 -0.12
C THR A 258 40.12 0.84 0.61
N ARG A 259 40.89 -0.09 0.03
CA ARG A 259 41.24 -1.37 0.65
C ARG A 259 42.63 -1.29 1.29
N PRO A 260 42.84 -1.72 2.55
CA PRO A 260 44.18 -1.82 3.11
C PRO A 260 44.99 -2.93 2.44
N SER A 261 46.26 -2.65 2.22
CA SER A 261 47.28 -3.52 1.63
C SER A 261 47.60 -4.74 2.51
N ALA A 262 47.71 -5.93 1.90
CA ALA A 262 48.47 -7.05 2.45
C ALA A 262 49.13 -7.89 1.34
N ALA A 263 50.47 -7.85 1.36
CA ALA A 263 51.49 -8.83 0.95
C ALA A 263 51.38 -9.66 -0.35
N ARG A 264 52.50 -9.62 -1.10
CA ARG A 264 52.83 -10.36 -2.34
C ARG A 264 53.27 -11.81 -2.08
N GLY A 265 53.10 -12.67 -3.10
CA GLY A 265 53.79 -13.95 -3.35
C GLY A 265 53.42 -14.52 -4.74
N PRO A 266 54.28 -15.29 -5.43
CA PRO A 266 54.71 -14.97 -6.80
C PRO A 266 54.04 -15.72 -7.98
N GLU A 267 54.27 -15.09 -9.13
CA GLU A 267 54.08 -15.40 -10.56
C GLU A 267 53.85 -16.86 -11.01
N ASP A 268 52.92 -17.04 -11.97
CA ASP A 268 53.32 -17.57 -13.29
C ASP A 268 52.36 -17.18 -14.43
N SER A 269 52.94 -17.11 -15.62
CA SER A 269 52.44 -16.46 -16.85
C SER A 269 51.35 -17.23 -17.64
N ALA A 270 50.36 -16.52 -18.21
CA ALA A 270 49.67 -16.92 -19.45
C ALA A 270 48.81 -15.78 -20.05
N ALA A 271 49.08 -15.48 -21.32
CA ALA A 271 48.22 -14.94 -22.39
C ALA A 271 47.21 -13.81 -22.08
N VAL A 272 47.43 -12.68 -22.78
CA VAL A 272 46.48 -11.58 -22.96
C VAL A 272 45.23 -12.10 -23.68
N ALA A 273 44.11 -12.20 -22.96
CA ALA A 273 42.77 -12.30 -23.53
C ALA A 273 42.04 -10.98 -23.30
N GLU A 274 41.38 -10.48 -24.36
CA GLU A 274 40.50 -9.31 -24.33
C GLU A 274 39.51 -9.38 -23.15
N PRO A 275 39.14 -8.23 -22.56
CA PRO A 275 38.21 -8.21 -21.44
C PRO A 275 36.87 -8.81 -21.88
N PRO A 276 36.25 -9.71 -21.10
CA PRO A 276 34.95 -10.26 -21.46
C PRO A 276 33.95 -9.10 -21.49
N GLN A 277 33.28 -8.95 -22.63
CA GLN A 277 32.10 -8.10 -22.77
C GLN A 277 31.17 -8.37 -21.59
N SER A 278 30.84 -7.32 -20.84
CA SER A 278 29.90 -7.37 -19.72
C SER A 278 28.52 -7.72 -20.27
N GLN A 279 28.21 -9.01 -20.35
CA GLN A 279 26.86 -9.47 -20.60
C GLN A 279 26.02 -9.11 -19.38
N ALA A 280 24.93 -8.38 -19.60
CA ALA A 280 23.89 -8.21 -18.60
C ALA A 280 23.51 -9.59 -18.03
N PRO A 281 23.34 -9.73 -16.71
CA PRO A 281 23.03 -11.02 -16.11
C PRO A 281 21.78 -11.61 -16.75
N SER A 282 21.86 -12.85 -17.22
CA SER A 282 20.73 -13.52 -17.85
C SER A 282 19.53 -13.56 -16.91
N ASP A 283 18.31 -13.40 -17.43
CA ASP A 283 17.06 -13.42 -16.66
C ASP A 283 16.95 -14.68 -15.79
N GLN A 284 17.51 -15.80 -16.24
CA GLN A 284 17.59 -17.06 -15.49
C GLN A 284 18.42 -16.94 -14.21
N ARG A 285 19.54 -16.19 -14.23
CA ARG A 285 20.42 -16.00 -13.07
C ARG A 285 19.79 -15.04 -12.05
N VAL A 286 19.12 -13.98 -12.51
CA VAL A 286 18.35 -13.06 -11.66
C VAL A 286 17.20 -13.83 -10.98
N GLN A 287 16.48 -14.65 -11.74
CA GLN A 287 15.40 -15.48 -11.21
C GLN A 287 15.90 -16.52 -10.20
N ALA A 288 17.06 -17.13 -10.42
CA ALA A 288 17.66 -18.07 -9.47
C ALA A 288 18.00 -17.41 -8.12
N ILE A 289 18.54 -16.19 -8.14
CA ILE A 289 18.84 -15.42 -6.92
C ILE A 289 17.54 -14.98 -6.21
N ALA A 290 16.52 -14.57 -6.96
CA ALA A 290 15.21 -14.27 -6.38
C ALA A 290 14.60 -15.50 -5.68
N ASN A 291 14.65 -16.68 -6.33
CA ASN A 291 14.17 -17.93 -5.75
C ASN A 291 14.95 -18.30 -4.48
N LEU A 292 16.28 -18.14 -4.49
CA LEU A 292 17.13 -18.39 -3.33
C LEU A 292 16.80 -17.46 -2.15
N TYR A 293 16.47 -16.18 -2.42
CA TYR A 293 16.01 -15.25 -1.40
C TYR A 293 14.70 -15.71 -0.75
N TYR A 294 13.69 -16.08 -1.54
CA TYR A 294 12.41 -16.55 -1.02
C TYR A 294 12.55 -17.86 -0.23
N GLN A 295 13.38 -18.79 -0.72
CA GLN A 295 13.69 -20.01 0.01
C GLN A 295 14.37 -19.71 1.36
N SER A 296 15.30 -18.76 1.39
CA SER A 296 15.99 -18.33 2.62
C SER A 296 15.03 -17.68 3.62
N MET A 297 14.09 -16.84 3.16
CA MET A 297 13.04 -16.27 3.99
C MET A 297 12.07 -17.33 4.54
N HIS A 298 11.73 -18.35 3.75
CA HIS A 298 10.92 -19.48 4.22
C HIS A 298 11.65 -20.29 5.30
N LEU A 299 12.94 -20.57 5.10
CA LEU A 299 13.80 -21.24 6.10
C LEU A 299 13.89 -20.43 7.39
N TYR A 300 14.02 -19.10 7.29
CA TYR A 300 14.04 -18.19 8.43
C TYR A 300 12.75 -18.26 9.26
N ARG A 301 11.58 -18.17 8.60
CA ARG A 301 10.26 -18.26 9.26
C ARG A 301 10.04 -19.59 9.97
N ASN A 302 10.57 -20.68 9.41
CA ASN A 302 10.53 -22.03 10.00
C ASN A 302 11.65 -22.29 11.01
N ARG A 303 12.34 -21.25 11.49
CA ARG A 303 13.42 -21.31 12.50
C ARG A 303 14.63 -22.17 12.07
N GLN A 304 14.81 -22.42 10.78
CA GLN A 304 15.97 -23.13 10.23
C GLN A 304 17.11 -22.13 9.94
N TYR A 305 17.59 -21.47 11.00
CA TYR A 305 18.45 -20.28 10.92
C TYR A 305 19.79 -20.51 10.21
N GLN A 306 20.45 -21.67 10.39
CA GLN A 306 21.71 -21.98 9.70
C GLN A 306 21.55 -22.03 8.17
N LYS A 307 20.49 -22.69 7.70
CA LYS A 307 20.20 -22.81 6.25
C LYS A 307 19.73 -21.48 5.66
N ALA A 308 18.91 -20.73 6.41
CA ALA A 308 18.48 -19.39 6.01
C ALA A 308 19.68 -18.45 5.86
N ARG A 309 20.62 -18.48 6.82
CA ARG A 309 21.85 -17.67 6.79
C ARG A 309 22.67 -17.92 5.52
N GLN A 310 22.88 -19.18 5.16
CA GLN A 310 23.67 -19.57 3.98
C GLN A 310 23.09 -18.95 2.70
N GLY A 311 21.78 -19.10 2.49
CA GLY A 311 21.14 -18.55 1.29
C GLY A 311 21.09 -17.02 1.28
N PHE A 312 20.92 -16.35 2.42
CA PHE A 312 21.03 -14.89 2.47
C PHE A 312 22.42 -14.35 2.14
N VAL A 313 23.48 -15.02 2.61
CA VAL A 313 24.87 -14.65 2.28
C VAL A 313 25.12 -14.83 0.79
N GLU A 314 24.62 -15.91 0.19
CA GLU A 314 24.75 -16.17 -1.25
C GLU A 314 23.97 -15.15 -2.10
N VAL A 315 22.76 -14.77 -1.67
CA VAL A 315 21.97 -13.70 -2.31
C VAL A 315 22.71 -12.36 -2.24
N LEU A 316 23.31 -12.00 -1.10
CA LEU A 316 24.11 -10.77 -0.98
C LEU A 316 25.36 -10.80 -1.86
N ASN A 317 26.07 -11.93 -1.90
CA ASN A 317 27.29 -12.08 -2.71
C ASN A 317 27.02 -12.13 -4.23
N SER A 318 25.76 -12.23 -4.64
CA SER A 318 25.39 -12.27 -6.06
C SER A 318 25.64 -10.93 -6.76
N ASN A 319 25.59 -9.79 -6.05
CA ASN A 319 25.53 -8.44 -6.61
C ASN A 319 24.39 -8.23 -7.65
N LEU A 320 23.38 -9.10 -7.65
CA LEU A 320 22.24 -9.05 -8.58
C LEU A 320 20.97 -8.46 -7.96
N ILE A 321 21.04 -8.02 -6.71
CA ILE A 321 19.90 -7.46 -5.97
C ILE A 321 20.09 -5.94 -5.78
N PRO A 322 19.01 -5.15 -5.76
CA PRO A 322 19.08 -3.73 -5.46
C PRO A 322 19.58 -3.43 -4.04
N GLU A 323 20.30 -2.32 -3.87
CA GLU A 323 20.89 -1.89 -2.58
C GLU A 323 19.89 -1.83 -1.39
N PRO A 324 18.63 -1.37 -1.55
CA PRO A 324 17.65 -1.44 -0.47
C PRO A 324 17.30 -2.87 -0.02
N MET A 325 17.34 -3.82 -0.95
CA MET A 325 17.13 -5.25 -0.68
C MET A 325 18.34 -5.84 0.05
N ALA A 326 19.55 -5.47 -0.36
CA ALA A 326 20.78 -5.86 0.34
C ALA A 326 20.78 -5.39 1.80
N ARG A 327 20.42 -4.14 2.06
CA ARG A 327 20.27 -3.60 3.43
C ARG A 327 19.23 -4.37 4.26
N SER A 328 18.11 -4.74 3.64
CA SER A 328 17.07 -5.52 4.32
C SER A 328 17.57 -6.93 4.68
N ILE A 329 18.30 -7.59 3.79
CA ILE A 329 18.88 -8.92 4.04
C ILE A 329 19.96 -8.86 5.12
N GLN A 330 20.79 -7.82 5.14
CA GLN A 330 21.80 -7.62 6.19
C GLN A 330 21.16 -7.48 7.58
N MET A 331 20.04 -6.76 7.69
CA MET A 331 19.29 -6.66 8.96
C MET A 331 18.72 -8.02 9.41
N VAL A 332 18.22 -8.82 8.47
CA VAL A 332 17.76 -10.19 8.77
C VAL A 332 18.93 -11.08 9.19
N LEU A 333 20.10 -10.96 8.55
CA LEU A 333 21.31 -11.71 8.93
C LEU A 333 21.79 -11.36 10.34
N ILE A 334 21.72 -10.10 10.75
CA ILE A 334 22.04 -9.68 12.14
C ILE A 334 21.12 -10.40 13.14
N GLU A 335 19.82 -10.48 12.85
CA GLU A 335 18.87 -11.19 13.72
C GLU A 335 19.10 -12.71 13.70
N VAL A 336 19.36 -13.29 12.53
CA VAL A 336 19.72 -14.71 12.37
C VAL A 336 20.97 -15.06 13.19
N ASP A 337 22.00 -14.23 13.13
CA ASP A 337 23.26 -14.45 13.85
C ASP A 337 23.08 -14.34 15.37
N LYS A 338 22.25 -13.40 15.83
CA LYS A 338 21.84 -13.34 17.24
C LYS A 338 21.10 -14.59 17.69
N ARG A 339 20.17 -15.10 16.88
CA ARG A 339 19.39 -16.32 17.17
C ARG A 339 20.30 -17.55 17.24
N LEU A 340 21.25 -17.66 16.31
CA LEU A 340 22.23 -18.74 16.29
C LEU A 340 23.15 -18.68 17.51
N ALA A 341 23.62 -17.49 17.92
CA ALA A 341 24.43 -17.32 19.12
C ALA A 341 23.66 -17.64 20.42
N SER A 342 22.36 -17.33 20.49
CA SER A 342 21.51 -17.66 21.64
C SER A 342 21.13 -19.15 21.73
N GLY A 343 21.24 -19.89 20.62
CA GLY A 343 20.98 -21.34 20.57
C GLY A 343 22.18 -22.19 20.96
N SER A 344 23.39 -21.63 20.96
CA SER A 344 24.64 -22.32 21.32
C SER A 344 25.04 -22.20 22.79
N SER A 345 24.33 -21.39 23.60
CA SER A 345 24.58 -21.23 25.04
C SER A 345 23.85 -22.25 25.94
N GLY A 346 23.39 -23.37 25.38
CA GLY A 346 22.59 -24.40 26.08
C GLY A 346 23.26 -25.76 26.30
N LEU A 347 24.57 -25.89 26.07
CA LEU A 347 25.31 -27.14 26.25
C LEU A 347 26.70 -26.88 26.85
N GLN A 348 26.72 -26.54 28.13
CA GLN A 348 27.81 -26.70 29.13
C GLN A 348 27.19 -26.14 30.42
N SER A 349 26.94 -26.91 31.47
CA SER A 349 27.85 -27.80 32.19
C SER A 349 27.04 -28.82 33.01
N PRO A 350 27.64 -29.86 33.60
CA PRO A 350 27.13 -30.34 34.89
C PRO A 350 27.27 -29.25 35.96
#